data_AF-A0A8C1Z593-F1
#
_entry.id   AF-A0A8C1Z593-F1
#
_cell.length_a   1.000
_cell.length_b   1.000
_cell.length_c   1.000
_cell.angle_alpha   90.00
_cell.angle_beta   90.00
_cell.angle_gamma   90.00
#
_symmetry.space_group_name_H-M   'P 1'
#
loop_
_entity.id
_entity.type
_entity.pdbx_description
1 polymer ?
#
loop_
_entity_poly.entity_id
_entity_poly.type
_entity_poly.pdbx_seq_one_letter_code
_entity_poly.pdbx_strand_id
1 'polypeptide(L)'
;KYSNTSAFLFQTYLEFQKVPESVVGLSGSCVLIPCRFSYPENGKTYTEFKGIWFKGNEESTVYHTDASNIIDSFKGRTSLNGDLGKNDCSLKISSLSSSDAGIMEKMMEKTLDILSTICVSSPETPENPNVSVEEEVTSGKPVTATCAVSHSCPSDLPKVTWSHDGKQSSPSQPQNHGQWKLTSYSLTFTPSREDHNKHLSCTAEFKGKTVTDYKTLKVKCKSAIISAVIMIKMFVFKILSFKTVITTINFVISDVQELFFLSK
;
A
#
# COMPACT_ATOMS: atom_id res chain seq x y z
N LYS A 1 39.69 16.27 29.06
CA LYS A 1 39.64 15.07 28.19
C LYS A 1 38.66 14.06 28.79
N TYR A 2 37.36 14.33 28.67
CA TYR A 2 36.33 13.33 28.90
C TYR A 2 35.90 12.79 27.54
N SER A 3 35.67 11.49 27.48
CA SER A 3 35.81 10.69 26.29
C SER A 3 34.61 10.81 25.35
N ASN A 4 34.87 11.14 24.08
CA ASN A 4 33.91 11.10 22.97
C ASN A 4 33.29 9.70 22.75
N THR A 5 33.78 8.65 23.43
CA THR A 5 33.22 7.29 23.38
C THR A 5 31.87 7.16 24.11
N SER A 6 31.58 7.96 25.14
CA SER A 6 30.29 7.87 25.85
C SER A 6 29.13 8.37 24.99
N ALA A 7 29.34 9.51 24.31
CA ALA A 7 28.37 10.06 23.37
C ALA A 7 28.18 9.16 22.14
N PHE A 8 29.24 8.50 21.66
CA PHE A 8 29.15 7.56 20.54
C PHE A 8 28.41 6.27 20.91
N LEU A 9 28.58 5.76 22.14
CA LEU A 9 27.83 4.61 22.65
C LEU A 9 26.35 4.94 22.90
N PHE A 10 26.05 6.15 23.38
CA PHE A 10 24.67 6.65 23.48
C PHE A 10 24.01 6.83 22.10
N GLN A 11 24.74 7.36 21.12
CA GLN A 11 24.24 7.54 19.74
C GLN A 11 23.98 6.19 19.04
N THR A 12 24.82 5.18 19.29
CA THR A 12 24.63 3.82 18.74
C THR A 12 23.55 3.01 19.47
N TYR A 13 23.21 3.35 20.71
CA TYR A 13 22.11 2.71 21.45
C TYR A 13 20.72 3.16 20.96
N LEU A 14 20.59 4.44 20.57
CA LEU A 14 19.34 5.01 20.07
C LEU A 14 18.96 4.57 18.64
N GLU A 15 19.91 4.09 17.83
CA GLU A 15 19.62 3.60 16.47
C GLU A 15 18.97 2.19 16.43
N PHE A 16 18.91 1.45 17.54
CA PHE A 16 18.42 0.05 17.52
C PHE A 16 16.96 -0.15 17.92
N GLN A 17 16.26 0.89 18.37
CA GLN A 17 14.86 0.77 18.76
C GLN A 17 13.97 1.34 17.64
N LYS A 18 13.63 0.49 16.67
CA LYS A 18 12.65 0.78 15.60
C LYS A 18 11.21 0.83 16.14
N VAL A 19 10.98 1.58 17.21
CA VAL A 19 9.66 1.83 17.79
C VAL A 19 9.24 3.23 17.31
N PRO A 20 8.10 3.36 16.61
CA PRO A 20 7.61 4.66 16.20
C PRO A 20 7.24 5.48 17.44
N GLU A 21 7.44 6.80 17.40
CA GLU A 21 7.08 7.70 18.51
C GLU A 21 5.57 7.67 18.83
N SER A 22 4.75 7.38 17.82
CA SER A 22 3.31 7.22 18.00
C SER A 22 2.72 6.20 17.02
N VAL A 23 1.59 5.63 17.42
CA VAL A 23 0.73 4.80 16.56
C VAL A 23 -0.71 5.30 16.62
N VAL A 24 -1.41 5.13 15.51
CA VAL A 24 -2.81 5.52 15.35
C VAL A 24 -3.61 4.25 15.12
N GLY A 25 -4.67 4.04 15.90
CA GLY A 25 -5.61 2.93 15.70
C GLY A 25 -7.05 3.41 15.67
N LEU A 26 -7.82 3.02 14.67
CA LEU A 26 -9.22 3.44 14.57
C LEU A 26 -10.04 2.87 15.76
N SER A 27 -10.83 3.72 16.41
CA SER A 27 -11.75 3.31 17.47
C SER A 27 -12.75 2.26 16.96
N GLY A 28 -12.85 1.14 17.68
CA GLY A 28 -13.58 -0.08 17.32
C GLY A 28 -12.76 -1.10 16.53
N SER A 29 -11.58 -0.72 16.01
CA SER A 29 -10.63 -1.63 15.35
C SER A 29 -9.55 -2.10 16.34
N CYS A 30 -8.53 -2.80 15.87
CA CYS A 30 -7.35 -3.10 16.68
C CYS A 30 -6.19 -2.15 16.36
N VAL A 31 -5.16 -2.15 17.20
CA VAL A 31 -3.87 -1.50 16.94
C VAL A 31 -2.73 -2.48 17.23
N LEU A 32 -1.76 -2.52 16.32
CA LEU A 32 -0.50 -3.23 16.52
C LEU A 32 0.59 -2.21 16.87
N ILE A 33 1.12 -2.33 18.08
CA ILE A 33 2.24 -1.54 18.58
C ILE A 33 3.53 -2.31 18.25
N PRO A 34 4.31 -1.90 17.24
CA PRO A 34 5.53 -2.61 16.89
C PRO A 34 6.58 -2.37 17.96
N CYS A 35 7.25 -3.44 18.38
CA CYS A 35 8.19 -3.38 19.47
C CYS A 35 9.33 -4.37 19.27
N ARG A 36 10.56 -3.85 19.28
CA ARG A 36 11.78 -4.66 19.33
C ARG A 36 12.71 -4.16 20.42
N PHE A 37 13.50 -5.08 20.97
CA PHE A 37 14.50 -4.76 21.97
C PHE A 37 15.83 -5.45 21.67
N SER A 38 16.89 -4.97 22.30
CA SER A 38 18.20 -5.61 22.27
C SER A 38 18.50 -6.08 23.69
N TYR A 39 18.08 -7.30 24.00
CA TYR A 39 18.32 -7.96 25.28
C TYR A 39 18.35 -9.47 25.04
N PRO A 40 19.21 -10.24 25.73
CA PRO A 40 20.19 -9.76 26.68
C PRO A 40 21.40 -9.11 26.02
N GLU A 41 22.14 -8.35 26.84
CA GLU A 41 23.47 -7.87 26.48
C GLU A 41 24.37 -9.05 26.07
N ASN A 42 25.25 -8.83 25.08
CA ASN A 42 26.11 -9.87 24.51
C ASN A 42 26.79 -10.71 25.61
N GLY A 43 26.59 -12.03 25.57
CA GLY A 43 27.22 -12.98 26.49
C GLY A 43 26.40 -13.40 27.71
N LYS A 44 25.17 -12.90 27.87
CA LYS A 44 24.23 -13.40 28.89
C LYS A 44 23.15 -14.27 28.23
N THR A 45 22.77 -15.38 28.87
CA THR A 45 21.64 -16.22 28.46
C THR A 45 20.57 -16.17 29.54
N TYR A 46 19.32 -15.94 29.14
CA TYR A 46 18.17 -16.00 30.05
C TYR A 46 17.12 -16.91 29.44
N THR A 47 16.52 -17.75 30.27
CA THR A 47 15.54 -18.77 29.88
C THR A 47 14.10 -18.30 30.00
N GLU A 48 13.85 -17.19 30.71
CA GLU A 48 12.50 -16.69 31.00
C GLU A 48 12.38 -15.22 30.61
N PHE A 49 11.46 -14.93 29.70
CA PHE A 49 11.09 -13.58 29.28
C PHE A 49 9.64 -13.32 29.73
N LYS A 50 9.45 -12.28 30.54
CA LYS A 50 8.13 -11.81 30.94
C LYS A 50 7.92 -10.41 30.39
N GLY A 51 6.98 -10.28 29.46
CA GLY A 51 6.64 -9.01 28.83
C GLY A 51 5.54 -8.33 29.62
N ILE A 52 5.74 -7.05 29.94
CA ILE A 52 4.75 -6.23 30.64
C ILE A 52 4.57 -4.92 29.88
N TRP A 53 3.31 -4.53 29.69
CA TRP A 53 2.94 -3.22 29.17
C TRP A 53 2.06 -2.49 30.16
N PHE A 54 2.36 -1.23 30.38
CA PHE A 54 1.61 -0.33 31.24
C PHE A 54 1.06 0.85 30.45
N LYS A 55 0.01 1.46 31.00
CA LYS A 55 -0.51 2.76 30.58
C LYS A 55 -0.34 3.75 31.72
N GLY A 56 0.14 4.96 31.40
CA GLY A 56 0.22 6.07 32.34
C GLY A 56 1.16 5.82 33.52
N ASN A 57 2.44 5.50 33.26
CA ASN A 57 3.47 5.35 34.29
C ASN A 57 3.15 4.25 35.33
N GLU A 58 2.98 3.01 34.88
CA GLU A 58 2.68 1.83 35.72
C GLU A 58 1.32 1.84 36.46
N GLU A 59 0.47 2.84 36.24
CA GLU A 59 -0.86 2.91 36.87
C GLU A 59 -1.82 1.78 36.42
N SER A 60 -1.63 1.26 35.21
CA SER A 60 -2.57 0.34 34.57
C SER A 60 -1.85 -0.71 33.75
N THR A 61 -1.89 -1.98 34.19
CA THR A 61 -1.31 -3.11 33.46
C THR A 61 -2.16 -3.47 32.23
N VAL A 62 -1.71 -3.03 31.06
CA VAL A 62 -2.33 -3.27 29.76
C VAL A 62 -2.11 -4.71 29.30
N TYR A 63 -0.90 -5.24 29.47
CA TYR A 63 -0.56 -6.61 29.13
C TYR A 63 0.46 -7.16 30.13
N HIS A 64 0.33 -8.44 30.44
CA HIS A 64 1.27 -9.17 31.27
C HIS A 64 1.32 -10.64 30.81
N THR A 65 2.49 -11.28 30.87
CA THR A 65 2.64 -12.71 30.53
C THR A 65 1.71 -13.60 31.35
N ASP A 66 1.56 -13.29 32.64
CA ASP A 66 0.48 -13.83 33.48
C ASP A 66 -0.78 -12.96 33.33
N ALA A 67 -1.80 -13.50 32.68
CA ALA A 67 -3.05 -12.80 32.39
C ALA A 67 -3.87 -12.43 33.63
N SER A 68 -3.55 -12.99 34.80
CA SER A 68 -4.21 -12.61 36.07
C SER A 68 -3.86 -11.19 36.52
N ASN A 69 -2.71 -10.66 36.09
CA ASN A 69 -2.25 -9.31 36.42
C ASN A 69 -2.74 -8.24 35.42
N ILE A 70 -3.52 -8.62 34.40
CA ILE A 70 -4.07 -7.67 33.42
C ILE A 70 -5.33 -7.04 33.99
N ILE A 71 -5.43 -5.71 33.96
CA ILE A 71 -6.62 -5.00 34.45
C ILE A 71 -7.85 -5.33 33.61
N ASP A 72 -9.03 -5.27 34.22
CA ASP A 72 -10.28 -5.72 33.61
C ASP A 72 -10.61 -5.03 32.28
N SER A 73 -10.26 -3.75 32.13
CA SER A 73 -10.49 -3.01 30.89
C SER A 73 -9.71 -3.58 29.71
N PHE A 74 -8.52 -4.17 29.91
CA PHE A 74 -7.69 -4.74 28.84
C PHE A 74 -7.74 -6.26 28.74
N LYS A 75 -8.29 -6.93 29.76
CA LYS A 75 -8.38 -8.38 29.84
C LYS A 75 -9.09 -8.98 28.62
N GLY A 76 -8.44 -9.93 27.96
CA GLY A 76 -8.94 -10.58 26.74
C GLY A 76 -8.89 -9.72 25.46
N ARG A 77 -8.50 -8.44 25.55
CA ARG A 77 -8.31 -7.56 24.38
C ARG A 77 -6.85 -7.47 23.92
N THR A 78 -5.90 -7.79 24.78
CA THR A 78 -4.47 -7.61 24.53
C THR A 78 -3.71 -8.93 24.38
N SER A 79 -2.79 -8.97 23.43
CA SER A 79 -1.95 -10.16 23.19
C SER A 79 -0.60 -9.77 22.58
N LEU A 80 0.47 -10.49 22.92
CA LEU A 80 1.71 -10.37 22.15
C LEU A 80 1.53 -10.97 20.76
N ASN A 81 1.84 -10.16 19.76
CA ASN A 81 1.95 -10.57 18.36
C ASN A 81 3.40 -10.97 18.01
N GLY A 82 4.38 -10.54 18.83
CA GLY A 82 5.79 -10.88 18.70
C GLY A 82 6.20 -12.09 19.54
N ASP A 83 7.39 -12.64 19.23
CA ASP A 83 8.07 -13.67 20.01
C ASP A 83 9.15 -13.03 20.89
N LEU A 84 8.95 -13.05 22.21
CA LEU A 84 9.89 -12.47 23.18
C LEU A 84 11.28 -13.13 23.09
N GLY A 85 11.36 -14.41 22.74
CA GLY A 85 12.64 -15.12 22.56
C GLY A 85 13.42 -14.67 21.31
N LYS A 86 12.75 -13.95 20.39
CA LYS A 86 13.35 -13.31 19.21
C LYS A 86 13.40 -11.78 19.35
N ASN A 87 13.29 -11.31 20.58
CA ASN A 87 13.30 -9.89 20.94
C ASN A 87 12.17 -9.07 20.30
N ASP A 88 11.04 -9.71 19.99
CA ASP A 88 9.85 -9.05 19.45
C ASP A 88 8.76 -9.00 20.52
N CYS A 89 8.49 -7.78 21.01
CA CYS A 89 7.52 -7.48 22.05
C CYS A 89 6.25 -6.84 21.50
N SER A 90 6.01 -6.95 20.18
CA SER A 90 4.92 -6.24 19.52
C SER A 90 3.58 -6.60 20.16
N LEU A 91 2.83 -5.59 20.58
CA LEU A 91 1.56 -5.74 21.30
C LEU A 91 0.38 -5.48 20.37
N LYS A 92 -0.57 -6.41 20.31
CA LYS A 92 -1.88 -6.18 19.69
C LYS A 92 -2.89 -5.80 20.79
N ILE A 93 -3.61 -4.69 20.59
CA ILE A 93 -4.78 -4.31 21.38
C ILE A 93 -6.00 -4.38 20.44
N SER A 94 -6.99 -5.20 20.79
CA SER A 94 -8.23 -5.38 20.03
C SER A 94 -9.34 -4.48 20.55
N SER A 95 -10.31 -4.15 19.70
CA SER A 95 -11.47 -3.31 20.07
C SER A 95 -11.05 -2.04 20.80
N LEU A 96 -10.11 -1.31 20.20
CA LEU A 96 -9.53 -0.09 20.72
C LEU A 96 -10.60 0.96 20.95
N SER A 97 -10.53 1.64 22.08
CA SER A 97 -11.42 2.72 22.49
C SER A 97 -10.66 4.02 22.69
N SER A 98 -11.38 5.15 22.69
CA SER A 98 -10.78 6.45 23.02
C SER A 98 -10.19 6.48 24.43
N SER A 99 -10.76 5.74 25.38
CA SER A 99 -10.18 5.57 26.73
C SER A 99 -8.89 4.78 26.77
N ASP A 100 -8.55 4.01 25.73
CA ASP A 100 -7.26 3.31 25.66
C ASP A 100 -6.13 4.22 25.19
N ALA A 101 -6.45 5.36 24.56
CA ALA A 101 -5.45 6.32 24.09
C ALA A 101 -4.60 6.87 25.25
N GLY A 102 -3.34 7.14 24.95
CA GLY A 102 -2.37 7.65 25.92
C GLY A 102 -0.99 7.04 25.75
N ILE A 103 -0.16 7.32 26.75
CA ILE A 103 1.23 6.87 26.79
C ILE A 103 1.26 5.41 27.28
N MET A 104 1.88 4.55 26.48
CA MET A 104 2.13 3.15 26.78
C MET A 104 3.61 2.94 27.05
N GLU A 105 3.92 2.16 28.07
CA GLU A 105 5.28 1.89 28.52
C GLU A 105 5.53 0.39 28.56
N LYS A 106 6.73 0.00 28.15
CA LYS A 106 7.15 -1.39 28.21
C LYS A 106 8.16 -1.60 29.33
N MET A 107 7.88 -2.60 30.16
CA MET A 107 8.80 -3.11 31.17
C MET A 107 9.13 -4.58 30.89
N MET A 108 10.37 -4.95 31.21
CA MET A 108 10.81 -6.34 31.30
C MET A 108 11.26 -6.60 32.74
N GLU A 109 10.65 -7.58 33.41
CA GLU A 109 10.78 -7.80 34.87
C GLU A 109 12.24 -7.91 35.36
N LYS A 110 13.17 -8.40 34.51
CA LYS A 110 14.58 -8.55 34.90
C LYS A 110 15.43 -7.28 34.82
N THR A 111 14.96 -6.24 34.12
CA THR A 111 15.73 -5.00 33.95
C THR A 111 15.29 -3.93 34.94
N LEU A 112 14.06 -3.98 35.48
CA LEU A 112 13.42 -2.93 36.31
C LEU A 112 13.40 -1.52 35.67
N ASP A 113 13.88 -1.38 34.43
CA ASP A 113 13.95 -0.13 33.68
C ASP A 113 12.83 -0.06 32.63
N ILE A 114 12.27 1.14 32.46
CA ILE A 114 11.38 1.46 31.33
C ILE A 114 12.19 1.40 30.05
N LEU A 115 11.84 0.46 29.17
CA LEU A 115 12.62 0.17 27.96
C LEU A 115 12.21 1.01 26.76
N SER A 116 10.97 1.51 26.73
CA SER A 116 10.43 2.32 25.64
C SER A 116 9.06 2.89 26.01
N THR A 117 8.78 4.09 25.52
CA THR A 117 7.51 4.79 25.67
C THR A 117 6.92 5.10 24.30
N ILE A 118 5.62 4.88 24.10
CA ILE A 118 4.93 5.15 22.83
C ILE A 118 3.56 5.78 23.06
N CYS A 119 3.19 6.75 22.23
CA CYS A 119 1.86 7.36 22.27
C CYS A 119 0.88 6.59 21.36
N VAL A 120 -0.26 6.16 21.92
CA VAL A 120 -1.37 5.55 21.18
C VAL A 120 -2.50 6.57 21.05
N SER A 121 -2.95 6.79 19.81
CA SER A 121 -4.12 7.62 19.50
C SER A 121 -5.25 6.79 18.93
N SER A 122 -6.49 7.16 19.28
CA SER A 122 -7.69 6.47 18.82
C SER A 122 -8.72 7.42 18.21
N PRO A 123 -8.58 7.78 16.92
CA PRO A 123 -9.60 8.56 16.23
C PRO A 123 -10.90 7.76 16.09
N GLU A 124 -12.04 8.46 16.11
CA GLU A 124 -13.35 7.83 15.92
C GLU A 124 -13.69 7.61 14.43
N THR A 125 -13.15 8.47 13.57
CA THR A 125 -13.38 8.45 12.13
C THR A 125 -12.16 7.88 11.39
N PRO A 126 -12.35 6.99 10.40
CA PRO A 126 -11.25 6.52 9.56
C PRO A 126 -10.68 7.67 8.72
N GLU A 127 -9.41 7.57 8.36
CA GLU A 127 -8.80 8.44 7.35
C GLU A 127 -9.33 8.04 5.97
N ASN A 128 -9.59 9.04 5.11
CA ASN A 128 -10.00 8.76 3.74
C ASN A 128 -8.92 7.96 3.00
N PRO A 129 -9.32 7.00 2.15
CA PRO A 129 -8.36 6.35 1.27
C PRO A 129 -7.76 7.36 0.28
N ASN A 130 -6.68 6.99 -0.37
CA ASN A 130 -6.08 7.80 -1.44
C ASN A 130 -6.18 7.04 -2.77
N VAL A 131 -7.02 7.54 -3.67
CA VAL A 131 -7.18 6.99 -5.02
C VAL A 131 -6.20 7.64 -5.98
N SER A 132 -5.38 6.82 -6.62
CA SER A 132 -4.47 7.26 -7.69
C SER A 132 -4.65 6.43 -8.95
N VAL A 133 -4.61 7.12 -10.08
CA VAL A 133 -4.65 6.58 -11.45
C VAL A 133 -3.91 7.58 -12.33
N GLU A 134 -3.46 7.14 -13.51
CA GLU A 134 -2.83 8.01 -14.50
C GLU A 134 -3.69 9.27 -14.76
N GLU A 135 -3.04 10.44 -14.89
CA GLU A 135 -3.72 11.73 -15.07
C GLU A 135 -4.63 11.76 -16.32
N GLU A 136 -4.27 11.03 -17.36
CA GLU A 136 -5.10 10.83 -18.54
C GLU A 136 -5.02 9.38 -19.01
N VAL A 137 -6.18 8.75 -19.24
CA VAL A 137 -6.29 7.35 -19.63
C VAL A 137 -6.82 7.22 -21.05
N THR A 138 -6.41 6.19 -21.80
CA THR A 138 -6.89 6.00 -23.18
C THR A 138 -8.06 5.03 -23.24
N SER A 139 -9.15 5.44 -23.89
CA SER A 139 -10.33 4.57 -24.08
C SER A 139 -9.94 3.26 -24.79
N GLY A 140 -10.41 2.13 -24.26
CA GLY A 140 -10.16 0.79 -24.77
C GLY A 140 -8.77 0.22 -24.46
N LYS A 141 -7.92 0.94 -23.71
CA LYS A 141 -6.66 0.41 -23.19
C LYS A 141 -6.78 0.13 -21.69
N PRO A 142 -6.43 -1.08 -21.22
CA PRO A 142 -6.42 -1.37 -19.79
C PRO A 142 -5.49 -0.42 -19.03
N VAL A 143 -5.94 0.06 -17.88
CA VAL A 143 -5.18 0.90 -16.94
C VAL A 143 -5.33 0.34 -15.53
N THR A 144 -4.36 0.61 -14.66
CA THR A 144 -4.41 0.22 -13.25
C THR A 144 -4.54 1.44 -12.36
N ALA A 145 -5.59 1.46 -11.54
CA ALA A 145 -5.73 2.38 -10.43
C ALA A 145 -5.27 1.71 -9.14
N THR A 146 -4.82 2.53 -8.18
CA THR A 146 -4.48 2.08 -6.83
C THR A 146 -5.25 2.88 -5.80
N CYS A 147 -5.64 2.22 -4.71
CA CYS A 147 -6.29 2.80 -3.56
C CYS A 147 -5.47 2.46 -2.33
N ALA A 148 -4.86 3.46 -1.73
CA ALA A 148 -4.05 3.30 -0.53
C ALA A 148 -4.93 3.57 0.70
N VAL A 149 -5.02 2.59 1.61
CA VAL A 149 -5.91 2.64 2.77
C VAL A 149 -5.09 2.56 4.04
N SER A 150 -5.26 3.56 4.91
CA SER A 150 -4.62 3.57 6.23
C SER A 150 -5.32 2.62 7.22
N HIS A 151 -4.59 1.72 7.88
CA HIS A 151 -5.12 0.84 8.93
C HIS A 151 -4.01 0.47 9.94
N SER A 152 -4.39 -0.05 11.10
CA SER A 152 -3.48 -0.24 12.24
C SER A 152 -3.18 -1.70 12.59
N CYS A 153 -3.71 -2.63 11.78
CA CYS A 153 -3.63 -4.06 12.04
C CYS A 153 -3.42 -4.88 10.77
N PRO A 154 -2.34 -5.68 10.67
CA PRO A 154 -2.12 -6.57 9.53
C PRO A 154 -3.14 -7.71 9.44
N SER A 155 -3.65 -8.19 10.58
CA SER A 155 -4.62 -9.31 10.64
C SER A 155 -6.06 -8.89 10.34
N ASP A 156 -6.38 -7.61 10.44
CA ASP A 156 -7.72 -7.06 10.26
C ASP A 156 -7.68 -6.02 9.12
N LEU A 157 -7.62 -6.51 7.88
CA LEU A 157 -7.62 -5.67 6.69
C LEU A 157 -9.00 -5.04 6.42
N PRO A 158 -9.05 -3.77 6.00
CA PRO A 158 -10.30 -3.15 5.55
C PRO A 158 -10.81 -3.80 4.26
N LYS A 159 -12.13 -3.89 4.10
CA LYS A 159 -12.72 -4.34 2.84
C LYS A 159 -12.78 -3.16 1.88
N VAL A 160 -12.36 -3.36 0.63
CA VAL A 160 -12.37 -2.32 -0.40
C VAL A 160 -13.35 -2.67 -1.51
N THR A 161 -14.13 -1.67 -1.92
CA THR A 161 -15.05 -1.75 -3.06
C THR A 161 -14.76 -0.62 -4.03
N TRP A 162 -14.71 -0.94 -5.31
CA TRP A 162 -14.50 0.02 -6.40
C TRP A 162 -15.81 0.35 -7.10
N SER A 163 -15.94 1.57 -7.62
CA SER A 163 -17.13 1.98 -8.41
C SER A 163 -17.10 1.53 -9.87
N HIS A 164 -16.05 0.83 -10.31
CA HIS A 164 -15.88 0.38 -11.69
C HIS A 164 -15.51 -1.10 -11.70
N ASP A 165 -16.07 -1.84 -12.66
CA ASP A 165 -15.78 -3.26 -12.84
C ASP A 165 -14.37 -3.49 -13.36
N GLY A 166 -13.72 -4.56 -12.90
CA GLY A 166 -12.38 -4.87 -13.33
C GLY A 166 -11.75 -5.99 -12.52
N LYS A 167 -10.49 -6.28 -12.85
CA LYS A 167 -9.71 -7.28 -12.12
C LYS A 167 -9.07 -6.61 -10.91
N GLN A 168 -9.48 -7.04 -9.72
CA GLN A 168 -8.84 -6.64 -8.48
C GLN A 168 -7.65 -7.57 -8.20
N SER A 169 -6.54 -7.00 -7.72
CA SER A 169 -5.40 -7.80 -7.27
C SER A 169 -5.44 -7.99 -5.75
N SER A 170 -4.66 -8.95 -5.25
CA SER A 170 -4.47 -9.13 -3.82
C SER A 170 -3.93 -7.83 -3.19
N PRO A 171 -4.39 -7.48 -1.97
CA PRO A 171 -3.85 -6.32 -1.26
C PRO A 171 -2.35 -6.47 -1.05
N SER A 172 -1.59 -5.40 -1.27
CA SER A 172 -0.14 -5.37 -1.02
C SER A 172 0.17 -4.53 0.20
N GLN A 173 0.95 -5.11 1.12
CA GLN A 173 1.44 -4.45 2.32
C GLN A 173 2.92 -4.09 2.16
N PRO A 174 3.37 -2.92 2.63
CA PRO A 174 4.78 -2.60 2.74
C PRO A 174 5.46 -3.64 3.63
N GLN A 175 6.60 -4.17 3.21
CA GLN A 175 7.30 -5.25 3.90
C GLN A 175 8.01 -4.80 5.21
N ASN A 176 7.96 -3.51 5.53
CA ASN A 176 8.69 -2.92 6.64
C ASN A 176 7.88 -2.95 7.95
N HIS A 177 8.49 -3.51 9.00
CA HIS A 177 7.90 -3.71 10.34
C HIS A 177 7.34 -2.46 11.04
N GLY A 178 7.62 -1.25 10.56
CA GLY A 178 7.11 0.02 11.12
C GLY A 178 6.06 0.72 10.25
N GLN A 179 5.73 0.17 9.08
CA GLN A 179 4.90 0.85 8.07
C GLN A 179 3.62 0.08 7.75
N TRP A 180 3.16 -0.81 8.65
CA TRP A 180 1.87 -1.51 8.58
C TRP A 180 0.65 -0.58 8.57
N LYS A 181 0.89 0.74 8.50
CA LYS A 181 -0.12 1.77 8.42
C LYS A 181 -0.86 1.77 7.08
N LEU A 182 -0.29 1.27 5.99
CA LEU A 182 -0.84 1.47 4.65
C LEU A 182 -0.95 0.15 3.88
N THR A 183 -2.13 -0.19 3.38
CA THR A 183 -2.31 -1.29 2.41
C THR A 183 -2.80 -0.73 1.08
N SER A 184 -2.20 -1.19 -0.01
CA SER A 184 -2.57 -0.80 -1.37
C SER A 184 -3.45 -1.86 -2.03
N TYR A 185 -4.56 -1.41 -2.59
CA TYR A 185 -5.50 -2.21 -3.37
C TYR A 185 -5.44 -1.73 -4.82
N SER A 186 -5.37 -2.65 -5.78
CA SER A 186 -5.31 -2.28 -7.20
C SER A 186 -6.51 -2.80 -7.98
N LEU A 187 -6.97 -1.98 -8.92
CA LEU A 187 -8.01 -2.30 -9.88
C LEU A 187 -7.46 -2.09 -11.30
N THR A 188 -7.42 -3.16 -12.08
CA THR A 188 -7.17 -3.07 -13.51
C THR A 188 -8.49 -3.08 -14.27
N PHE A 189 -8.79 -2.00 -14.99
CA PHE A 189 -10.03 -1.81 -15.73
C PHE A 189 -9.76 -1.22 -17.12
N THR A 190 -10.75 -1.31 -18.01
CA THR A 190 -10.65 -0.74 -19.37
C THR A 190 -11.65 0.40 -19.52
N PRO A 191 -11.21 1.67 -19.53
CA PRO A 191 -12.11 2.82 -19.59
C PRO A 191 -12.78 2.93 -20.96
N SER A 192 -14.07 3.25 -20.92
CA SER A 192 -14.89 3.61 -22.07
C SER A 192 -14.91 5.12 -22.29
N ARG A 193 -15.53 5.58 -23.39
CA ARG A 193 -15.71 7.02 -23.63
C ARG A 193 -16.67 7.66 -22.64
N GLU A 194 -17.62 6.87 -22.14
CA GLU A 194 -18.64 7.32 -21.20
C GLU A 194 -18.06 7.59 -19.81
N ASP A 195 -16.84 7.10 -19.53
CA ASP A 195 -16.18 7.31 -18.25
C ASP A 195 -15.46 8.66 -18.16
N HIS A 196 -15.42 9.44 -19.24
CA HIS A 196 -14.85 10.78 -19.22
C HIS A 196 -15.63 11.69 -18.25
N ASN A 197 -14.90 12.35 -17.34
CA ASN A 197 -15.42 13.17 -16.24
C ASN A 197 -16.27 12.41 -15.21
N LYS A 198 -16.34 11.08 -15.26
CA LYS A 198 -16.91 10.27 -14.17
C LYS A 198 -15.90 10.03 -13.06
N HIS A 199 -16.40 9.73 -11.86
CA HIS A 199 -15.57 9.44 -10.69
C HIS A 199 -15.26 7.94 -10.62
N LEU A 200 -13.97 7.61 -10.57
CA LEU A 200 -13.51 6.32 -10.09
C LEU A 200 -13.36 6.42 -8.57
N SER A 201 -14.24 5.74 -7.84
CA SER A 201 -14.30 5.79 -6.38
C SER A 201 -13.79 4.49 -5.76
N CYS A 202 -13.07 4.62 -4.65
CA CYS A 202 -12.67 3.52 -3.78
C CYS A 202 -13.30 3.74 -2.40
N THR A 203 -14.07 2.75 -1.94
CA THR A 203 -14.69 2.78 -0.61
C THR A 203 -14.01 1.73 0.27
N ALA A 204 -13.48 2.17 1.41
CA ALA A 204 -12.88 1.32 2.42
C ALA A 204 -13.83 1.17 3.63
N GLU A 205 -14.07 -0.08 4.04
CA GLU A 205 -14.93 -0.45 5.16
C GLU A 205 -14.11 -1.02 6.32
N PHE A 206 -14.31 -0.44 7.51
CA PHE A 206 -13.69 -0.80 8.77
C PHE A 206 -14.77 -1.16 9.79
N LYS A 207 -15.07 -2.46 9.94
CA LYS A 207 -16.03 -2.98 10.93
C LYS A 207 -17.36 -2.18 10.96
N GLY A 208 -17.93 -1.87 9.79
CA GLY A 208 -19.18 -1.11 9.64
C GLY A 208 -19.02 0.40 9.45
N LYS A 209 -17.82 0.98 9.60
CA LYS A 209 -17.53 2.38 9.23
C LYS A 209 -17.00 2.43 7.80
N THR A 210 -17.53 3.31 6.96
CA THR A 210 -17.10 3.44 5.56
C THR A 210 -16.56 4.83 5.26
N VAL A 211 -15.46 4.90 4.51
CA VAL A 211 -14.89 6.12 3.96
C VAL A 211 -14.60 5.92 2.48
N THR A 212 -14.79 6.97 1.70
CA THR A 212 -14.66 6.91 0.24
C THR A 212 -13.79 8.07 -0.22
N ASP A 213 -12.93 7.76 -1.19
CA ASP A 213 -12.19 8.75 -1.97
C ASP A 213 -12.40 8.46 -3.45
N TYR A 214 -12.15 9.45 -4.30
CA TYR A 214 -12.36 9.33 -5.73
C TYR A 214 -11.36 10.14 -6.55
N LYS A 215 -11.16 9.71 -7.80
CA LYS A 215 -10.46 10.48 -8.83
C LYS A 215 -11.35 10.63 -10.06
N THR A 216 -11.44 11.84 -10.60
CA THR A 216 -12.14 12.12 -11.86
C THR A 216 -11.32 11.60 -13.04
N LEU A 217 -11.93 10.75 -13.87
CA LEU A 217 -11.27 10.14 -15.02
C LEU A 217 -11.22 11.10 -16.22
N LYS A 218 -10.01 11.37 -16.73
CA LYS A 218 -9.82 12.10 -17.99
C LYS A 218 -9.53 11.10 -19.11
N VAL A 219 -10.58 10.67 -19.80
CA VAL A 219 -10.45 9.68 -20.88
C VAL A 219 -10.15 10.33 -22.23
N LYS A 220 -9.04 9.95 -22.87
CA LYS A 220 -8.69 10.26 -24.25
C LYS A 220 -9.25 9.22 -25.20
N CYS A 221 -10.04 9.66 -26.17
CA CYS A 221 -10.53 8.81 -27.24
C CYS A 221 -9.50 8.77 -28.38
N LYS A 222 -9.14 7.56 -28.85
CA LYS A 222 -8.55 7.45 -30.19
C LYS A 222 -9.60 7.89 -31.20
N SER A 223 -9.34 8.97 -31.93
CA SER A 223 -10.26 9.47 -32.95
C SER A 223 -10.42 8.42 -34.05
N ALA A 224 -11.65 7.94 -34.23
CA ALA A 224 -11.99 7.03 -35.33
C ALA A 224 -11.70 7.68 -36.69
N ILE A 225 -11.77 9.01 -36.78
CA ILE A 225 -11.44 9.79 -37.98
C ILE A 225 -9.97 9.63 -38.34
N ILE A 226 -9.06 9.65 -37.36
CA ILE A 226 -7.62 9.48 -37.63
C ILE A 226 -7.34 8.06 -38.14
N SER A 227 -7.94 7.03 -37.54
CA SER A 227 -7.81 5.65 -38.06
C SER A 227 -8.40 5.51 -39.46
N ALA A 228 -9.56 6.10 -39.73
CA ALA A 228 -10.18 6.08 -41.05
C ALA A 228 -9.32 6.82 -42.10
N VAL A 229 -8.77 7.99 -41.77
CA VAL A 229 -7.88 8.75 -42.67
C VAL A 229 -6.59 8.00 -42.95
N ILE A 230 -6.00 7.32 -41.96
CA ILE A 230 -4.82 6.47 -42.15
C ILE A 230 -5.17 5.28 -43.07
N MET A 231 -6.30 4.61 -42.81
CA MET A 231 -6.78 3.50 -43.65
C MET A 231 -7.03 3.94 -45.09
N ILE A 232 -7.67 5.09 -45.29
CA ILE A 232 -7.93 5.68 -46.61
C ILE A 232 -6.60 6.05 -47.29
N LYS A 233 -5.65 6.71 -46.60
CA LYS A 233 -4.33 7.01 -47.16
C LYS A 233 -3.57 5.74 -47.58
N MET A 234 -3.58 4.69 -46.75
CA MET A 234 -2.95 3.41 -47.08
C MET A 234 -3.61 2.72 -48.29
N PHE A 235 -4.93 2.78 -48.39
CA PHE A 235 -5.68 2.23 -49.52
C PHE A 235 -5.39 2.99 -50.82
N VAL A 236 -5.40 4.34 -50.77
CA VAL A 236 -5.06 5.20 -51.91
C VAL A 236 -3.61 4.97 -52.37
N PHE A 237 -2.65 4.87 -51.44
CA PHE A 237 -1.24 4.57 -51.77
C PHE A 237 -1.07 3.21 -52.45
N LYS A 238 -1.78 2.17 -51.98
CA LYS A 238 -1.79 0.84 -52.65
C LYS A 238 -2.34 0.93 -54.06
N ILE A 239 -3.45 1.65 -54.29
CA ILE A 239 -4.03 1.84 -55.63
C ILE A 239 -3.05 2.57 -56.56
N LEU A 240 -2.44 3.65 -56.07
CA LEU A 240 -1.46 4.42 -56.84
C LEU A 240 -0.25 3.55 -57.20
N SER A 241 0.29 2.78 -56.25
CA SER A 241 1.39 1.84 -56.50
C SER A 241 1.02 0.78 -57.55
N PHE A 242 -0.18 0.20 -57.48
CA PHE A 242 -0.67 -0.76 -58.48
C PHE A 242 -0.80 -0.14 -59.88
N LYS A 243 -1.35 1.08 -59.98
CA LYS A 243 -1.44 1.80 -61.25
C LYS A 243 -0.06 2.05 -61.84
N THR A 244 0.90 2.51 -61.04
CA THR A 244 2.28 2.75 -61.49
C THR A 244 2.92 1.48 -62.04
N VAL A 245 2.75 0.34 -61.36
CA VAL A 245 3.26 -0.97 -61.81
C VAL A 245 2.62 -1.40 -63.13
N ILE A 246 1.30 -1.25 -63.29
CA ILE A 246 0.61 -1.57 -64.55
C ILE A 246 1.11 -0.68 -65.69
N THR A 247 1.31 0.62 -65.44
CA THR A 247 1.84 1.54 -66.45
C THR A 247 3.27 1.18 -66.84
N THR A 248 4.13 0.78 -65.90
CA THR A 248 5.51 0.35 -66.22
C THR A 248 5.51 -0.97 -67.00
N ILE A 249 4.66 -1.93 -66.63
CA ILE A 249 4.51 -3.18 -67.39
C ILE A 249 4.02 -2.90 -68.82
N ASN A 250 3.00 -2.05 -68.99
CA ASN A 250 2.50 -1.70 -70.32
C ASN A 250 3.54 -0.96 -71.16
N PHE A 251 4.36 -0.10 -70.54
CA PHE A 251 5.46 0.58 -71.20
C PHE A 251 6.52 -0.43 -71.68
N VAL A 252 6.94 -1.35 -70.81
CA VAL A 252 7.89 -2.42 -71.16
C VAL A 252 7.31 -3.33 -72.25
N ILE A 253 6.01 -3.65 -72.21
CA ILE A 253 5.34 -4.43 -73.25
C ILE A 253 5.36 -3.67 -74.59
N SER A 254 5.09 -2.36 -74.58
CA SER A 254 5.16 -1.51 -75.78
C SER A 254 6.57 -1.48 -76.36
N ASP A 255 7.59 -1.27 -75.54
CA ASP A 255 9.00 -1.26 -75.95
C ASP A 255 9.41 -2.62 -76.54
N VAL A 256 8.98 -3.73 -75.93
CA VAL A 256 9.24 -5.09 -76.43
C VAL A 256 8.50 -5.36 -77.73
N GLN A 257 7.26 -4.90 -77.89
CA GLN A 257 6.53 -5.00 -79.15
C GLN A 257 7.21 -4.20 -80.27
N GLU A 258 7.67 -2.98 -80.00
CA GLU A 258 8.37 -2.15 -80.97
C GLU A 258 9.71 -2.78 -81.40
N LEU A 259 10.48 -3.33 -80.45
CA LEU A 259 11.69 -4.11 -80.74
C LEU A 259 11.41 -5.37 -81.59
N PHE A 260 10.29 -6.06 -81.35
CA PHE A 260 9.88 -7.23 -82.13
C PHE A 260 9.43 -6.88 -83.56
N PHE A 261 8.87 -5.68 -83.77
CA PHE A 261 8.54 -5.17 -85.10
C PHE A 261 9.78 -4.73 -85.89
N LEU A 262 10.82 -4.22 -85.23
CA LEU A 262 12.07 -3.81 -85.86
C LEU A 262 13.01 -4.99 -86.20
N SER A 263 12.76 -6.20 -85.67
CA SER A 263 13.56 -7.40 -85.93
C SER A 263 13.00 -8.33 -87.02
N LYS A 264 11.99 -7.89 -87.77
CA LYS A 264 11.40 -8.60 -88.92
C LYS A 264 11.63 -7.81 -90.20
#